data_AF-A0A8T7IBB9-F1
#
_entry.id   AF-A0A8T7IBB9-F1
#
_cell.length_a   1.000
_cell.length_b   1.000
_cell.length_c   1.000
_cell.angle_alpha   90.00
_cell.angle_beta   90.00
_cell.angle_gamma   90.00
#
_symmetry.space_group_name_H-M   'P 1'
#
loop_
_entity.id
_entity.type
_entity.pdbx_description
1 polymer ?
#
loop_
_entity_poly.entity_id
_entity_poly.type
_entity_poly.pdbx_seq_one_letter_code
_entity_poly.pdbx_strand_id
1 'polypeptide(L)'
;MAMKLYFSRHLGWALLLIIFCFIFFVIWSYPNQKARKTQYAKMLGVSSNALQQGIIYSHLKYHSLSDGTGAKLDLLKMGNSLVDFNQFGFPIGNSHTEDSLKLGITTAHCRELWDDLLQPMRPMITPEPRASLSVKAIQGKCVFTSLDYGNMAIEYKPASGSVQLQVYD
;
A
#
# COMPACT_ATOMS: atom_id res chain seq x y z
N MET A 1 64.36 15.41 -10.23
CA MET A 1 63.49 14.69 -11.18
C MET A 1 62.85 13.43 -10.56
N ALA A 2 63.57 12.64 -9.76
CA ALA A 2 63.05 11.41 -9.11
C ALA A 2 61.81 11.61 -8.19
N MET A 3 61.71 12.75 -7.50
CA MET A 3 60.60 13.03 -6.57
C MET A 3 59.24 13.23 -7.28
N LYS A 4 59.22 13.75 -8.52
CA LYS A 4 57.99 13.90 -9.32
C LYS A 4 57.46 12.55 -9.83
N LEU A 5 58.35 11.61 -10.14
CA LEU A 5 57.99 10.25 -10.56
C LEU A 5 57.41 9.42 -9.40
N TYR A 6 57.95 9.60 -8.18
CA TYR A 6 57.45 8.92 -6.98
C TYR A 6 56.04 9.42 -6.58
N PHE A 7 55.82 10.73 -6.63
CA PHE A 7 54.51 11.33 -6.33
C PHE A 7 53.44 10.93 -7.37
N SER A 8 53.80 10.95 -8.66
CA SER A 8 52.92 10.50 -9.76
C SER A 8 52.51 9.03 -9.59
N ARG A 9 53.47 8.16 -9.22
CA ARG A 9 53.20 6.72 -9.03
C ARG A 9 52.24 6.48 -7.86
N HIS A 10 52.46 7.13 -6.72
CA HIS A 10 51.60 6.97 -5.54
C HIS A 10 50.20 7.56 -5.72
N LEU A 11 50.09 8.68 -6.44
CA LEU A 11 48.80 9.25 -6.80
C LEU A 11 48.00 8.30 -7.71
N GLY A 12 48.66 7.65 -8.67
CA GLY A 12 48.04 6.64 -9.53
C GLY A 12 47.53 5.41 -8.77
N TRP A 13 48.33 4.89 -7.83
CA TRP A 13 47.91 3.77 -6.97
C TRP A 13 46.76 4.15 -6.03
N ALA A 14 46.77 5.36 -5.46
CA ALA A 14 45.68 5.85 -4.63
C ALA A 14 44.37 5.98 -5.41
N LEU A 15 44.42 6.50 -6.65
CA LEU A 15 43.27 6.59 -7.53
C LEU A 15 42.69 5.22 -7.89
N LEU A 16 43.54 4.25 -8.21
CA LEU A 16 43.11 2.87 -8.48
C LEU A 16 42.44 2.22 -7.27
N LEU A 17 42.97 2.44 -6.06
CA LEU A 17 42.36 1.96 -4.83
C LEU A 17 41.00 2.60 -4.56
N ILE A 18 40.85 3.90 -4.77
CA ILE A 18 39.57 4.60 -4.60
C ILE A 18 38.53 4.04 -5.57
N ILE A 19 38.90 3.86 -6.84
CA ILE A 19 38.02 3.28 -7.86
C ILE A 19 37.62 1.85 -7.48
N PHE A 20 38.57 1.03 -7.02
CA PHE A 20 38.31 -0.34 -6.59
C PHE A 20 37.35 -0.38 -5.39
N CYS A 21 37.58 0.45 -4.37
CA CYS A 21 36.69 0.56 -3.21
C CYS A 21 35.29 1.04 -3.61
N PHE A 22 35.19 1.99 -4.54
CA PHE A 22 33.90 2.48 -5.04
C PHE A 22 33.13 1.38 -5.79
N ILE A 23 33.79 0.65 -6.68
CA ILE A 23 33.20 -0.48 -7.40
C ILE A 23 32.73 -1.56 -6.42
N PHE A 24 33.56 -1.91 -5.43
CA PHE A 24 33.21 -2.90 -4.43
C PHE A 24 32.00 -2.47 -3.59
N PHE A 25 31.95 -1.20 -3.18
CA PHE A 25 30.82 -0.64 -2.45
C PHE A 25 29.52 -0.67 -3.26
N VAL A 26 29.58 -0.33 -4.56
CA VAL A 26 28.42 -0.40 -5.46
C VAL A 26 27.95 -1.85 -5.62
N ILE A 27 28.86 -2.79 -5.88
CA ILE A 27 28.54 -4.22 -6.06
C ILE A 27 27.93 -4.82 -4.80
N TRP A 28 28.40 -4.42 -3.61
CA TRP A 28 27.86 -4.94 -2.36
C TRP A 28 26.49 -4.32 -1.99
N SER A 29 26.29 -3.04 -2.30
CA SER A 29 25.04 -2.32 -2.00
C SER A 29 23.87 -2.69 -2.93
N TYR A 30 24.16 -2.98 -4.20
CA TYR A 30 23.14 -3.29 -5.22
C TYR A 30 22.26 -4.53 -4.94
N PRO A 31 22.80 -5.71 -4.54
CA PRO A 31 21.98 -6.89 -4.27
C PRO A 31 21.02 -6.65 -3.08
N ASN A 32 21.44 -5.86 -2.09
CA ASN A 32 20.64 -5.56 -0.91
C ASN A 32 19.42 -4.68 -1.27
N GLN A 33 19.58 -3.72 -2.17
CA GLN A 33 18.46 -2.89 -2.66
C GLN A 33 17.46 -3.71 -3.50
N LYS A 34 17.94 -4.60 -4.36
CA LYS A 34 17.08 -5.47 -5.18
C LYS A 34 16.27 -6.44 -4.31
N ALA A 35 16.92 -7.08 -3.32
CA ALA A 35 16.26 -7.98 -2.38
C ALA A 35 15.16 -7.26 -1.58
N ARG A 36 15.45 -6.05 -1.07
CA ARG A 36 14.44 -5.22 -0.40
C ARG A 36 13.26 -4.92 -1.33
N LYS A 37 13.50 -4.43 -2.55
CA LYS A 37 12.42 -4.15 -3.51
C LYS A 37 11.50 -5.36 -3.74
N THR A 38 12.09 -6.56 -3.88
CA THR A 38 11.31 -7.80 -4.04
C THR A 38 10.51 -8.17 -2.79
N GLN A 39 11.07 -8.00 -1.59
CA GLN A 39 10.34 -8.26 -0.34
C GLN A 39 9.17 -7.30 -0.16
N TYR A 40 9.37 -6.01 -0.43
CA TYR A 40 8.29 -5.01 -0.37
C TYR A 40 7.19 -5.27 -1.39
N ALA A 41 7.54 -5.63 -2.63
CA ALA A 41 6.54 -6.01 -3.64
C ALA A 41 5.69 -7.21 -3.19
N LYS A 42 6.32 -8.21 -2.54
CA LYS A 42 5.58 -9.34 -1.95
C LYS A 42 4.66 -8.89 -0.82
N MET A 43 5.13 -8.02 0.08
CA MET A 43 4.32 -7.49 1.18
C MET A 43 3.11 -6.69 0.66
N LEU A 44 3.29 -5.85 -0.35
CA LEU A 44 2.20 -5.13 -1.00
C LEU A 44 1.22 -6.09 -1.68
N GLY A 45 1.70 -7.14 -2.33
CA GLY A 45 0.84 -8.18 -2.91
C GLY A 45 -0.01 -8.90 -1.85
N VAL A 46 0.60 -9.30 -0.73
CA VAL A 46 -0.13 -9.90 0.40
C VAL A 46 -1.14 -8.93 0.97
N SER A 47 -0.78 -7.65 1.14
CA SER A 47 -1.67 -6.62 1.68
C SER A 47 -2.83 -6.32 0.72
N SER A 48 -2.58 -6.30 -0.59
CA SER A 48 -3.61 -6.15 -1.62
C SER A 48 -4.60 -7.31 -1.58
N ASN A 49 -4.10 -8.54 -1.47
CA ASN A 49 -4.96 -9.73 -1.34
C ASN A 49 -5.78 -9.70 -0.04
N ALA A 50 -5.15 -9.32 1.07
CA ALA A 50 -5.83 -9.16 2.35
C ALA A 50 -6.97 -8.12 2.26
N LEU A 51 -6.70 -6.96 1.64
CA LEU A 51 -7.71 -5.93 1.43
C LEU A 51 -8.86 -6.44 0.56
N GLN A 52 -8.56 -7.16 -0.53
CA GLN A 52 -9.57 -7.77 -1.39
C GLN A 52 -10.46 -8.74 -0.61
N GLN A 53 -9.88 -9.59 0.24
CA GLN A 53 -10.66 -10.51 1.07
C GLN A 53 -11.51 -9.78 2.10
N GLY A 54 -10.98 -8.71 2.73
CA GLY A 54 -11.74 -7.86 3.64
C GLY A 54 -12.95 -7.22 2.96
N ILE A 55 -12.79 -6.71 1.72
CA ILE A 55 -13.88 -6.15 0.92
C ILE A 55 -14.93 -7.22 0.59
N ILE A 56 -14.51 -8.39 0.09
CA ILE A 56 -15.43 -9.49 -0.25
C ILE A 56 -16.23 -9.91 0.98
N TYR A 57 -15.55 -10.11 2.12
CA TYR A 57 -16.21 -10.47 3.37
C TYR A 57 -17.24 -9.40 3.81
N SER A 58 -16.87 -8.13 3.74
CA SER A 58 -17.77 -7.02 4.09
C SER A 58 -18.99 -6.93 3.19
N HIS A 59 -18.80 -7.15 1.88
CA HIS A 59 -19.86 -7.17 0.88
C HIS A 59 -20.83 -8.33 1.09
N LEU A 60 -20.32 -9.53 1.36
CA LEU A 60 -21.16 -10.69 1.68
C LEU A 60 -21.97 -10.44 2.95
N LYS A 61 -21.35 -9.85 3.98
CA LYS A 61 -22.05 -9.53 5.22
C LYS A 61 -23.16 -8.50 5.00
N TYR A 62 -22.89 -7.46 4.23
CA TYR A 62 -23.89 -6.46 3.82
C TYR A 62 -25.11 -7.14 3.19
N HIS A 63 -24.90 -8.02 2.21
CA HIS A 63 -25.99 -8.71 1.53
C HIS A 63 -26.71 -9.75 2.40
N SER A 64 -26.00 -10.37 3.35
CA SER A 64 -26.63 -11.29 4.31
C SER A 64 -27.58 -10.57 5.27
N LEU A 65 -27.29 -9.31 5.61
CA LEU A 65 -28.05 -8.53 6.59
C LEU A 65 -29.14 -7.66 5.95
N SER A 66 -29.08 -7.38 4.65
CA SER A 66 -30.20 -6.77 3.93
C SER A 66 -31.38 -7.73 3.71
N ASP A 67 -31.27 -8.97 4.20
CA ASP A 67 -32.33 -9.98 4.30
C ASP A 67 -33.05 -10.28 2.97
N GLY A 68 -32.33 -10.16 1.85
CA GLY A 68 -32.90 -10.39 0.50
C GLY A 68 -34.01 -9.42 0.08
N THR A 69 -34.36 -8.44 0.93
CA THR A 69 -35.41 -7.44 0.69
C THR A 69 -35.03 -6.41 -0.36
N GLY A 70 -33.74 -6.36 -0.74
CA GLY A 70 -33.19 -5.30 -1.57
C GLY A 70 -33.01 -3.97 -0.83
N ALA A 71 -33.30 -3.92 0.48
CA ALA A 71 -33.03 -2.76 1.32
C ALA A 71 -31.53 -2.46 1.34
N LYS A 72 -31.17 -1.21 1.07
CA LYS A 72 -29.76 -0.77 1.11
C LYS A 72 -29.42 -0.39 2.55
N LEU A 73 -28.31 -0.92 3.06
CA LEU A 73 -27.80 -0.57 4.37
C LEU A 73 -26.79 0.58 4.20
N ASP A 74 -26.98 1.66 4.93
CA ASP A 74 -26.01 2.74 4.97
C ASP A 74 -24.80 2.37 5.86
N LEU A 75 -25.04 1.59 6.91
CA LEU A 75 -24.07 1.25 7.95
C LEU A 75 -24.11 -0.24 8.36
N LEU A 76 -22.94 -0.83 8.60
CA LEU A 76 -22.81 -2.21 9.09
C LEU A 76 -21.74 -2.34 10.17
N LYS A 77 -22.02 -3.11 11.24
CA LYS A 77 -21.01 -3.45 12.25
C LYS A 77 -20.04 -4.53 11.74
N MET A 78 -18.76 -4.21 11.67
CA MET A 78 -17.66 -5.07 11.26
C MET A 78 -16.62 -5.17 12.38
N GLY A 79 -16.63 -6.27 13.13
CA GLY A 79 -15.82 -6.40 14.34
C GLY A 79 -16.21 -5.34 15.37
N ASN A 80 -15.27 -4.47 15.73
CA ASN A 80 -15.48 -3.37 16.67
C ASN A 80 -15.76 -2.03 15.97
N SER A 81 -15.68 -1.98 14.65
CA SER A 81 -15.91 -0.78 13.85
C SER A 81 -17.29 -0.85 13.19
N LEU A 82 -17.83 0.31 12.86
CA LEU A 82 -19.02 0.44 12.02
C LEU A 82 -18.54 1.00 10.69
N VAL A 83 -18.95 0.37 9.60
CA VAL A 83 -18.46 0.66 8.24
C VAL A 83 -19.62 1.13 7.41
N ASP A 84 -19.41 2.24 6.69
CA ASP A 84 -20.36 2.82 5.75
C ASP A 84 -20.30 2.08 4.41
N PHE A 85 -21.45 1.86 3.78
CA PHE A 85 -21.57 1.16 2.50
C PHE A 85 -22.23 2.04 1.44
N ASN A 86 -21.78 1.87 0.19
CA ASN A 86 -22.46 2.48 -0.94
C ASN A 86 -23.71 1.66 -1.34
N GLN A 87 -24.46 2.19 -2.29
CA GLN A 87 -25.65 1.55 -2.82
C GLN A 87 -25.45 0.16 -3.46
N PHE A 88 -24.21 -0.23 -3.76
CA PHE A 88 -23.84 -1.52 -4.33
C PHE A 88 -23.36 -2.50 -3.25
N GLY A 89 -23.37 -2.12 -1.98
CA GLY A 89 -22.90 -2.96 -0.88
C GLY A 89 -21.39 -3.05 -0.78
N PHE A 90 -20.65 -2.03 -1.25
CA PHE A 90 -19.20 -1.95 -1.06
C PHE A 90 -18.83 -0.89 -0.02
N PRO A 91 -17.81 -1.15 0.82
CA PRO A 91 -17.45 -0.27 1.91
C PRO A 91 -16.81 1.03 1.39
N ILE A 92 -17.17 2.16 1.98
CA ILE A 92 -16.76 3.51 1.53
C ILE A 92 -16.20 4.43 2.62
N GLY A 93 -16.23 4.02 3.90
CA GLY A 93 -15.70 4.78 5.04
C GLY A 93 -16.12 4.17 6.37
N ASN A 94 -15.77 4.83 7.49
CA ASN A 94 -16.33 4.52 8.81
C ASN A 94 -16.88 5.75 9.54
N SER A 95 -16.66 6.94 8.98
CA SER A 95 -17.16 8.20 9.49
C SER A 95 -18.62 8.39 9.10
N HIS A 96 -19.51 7.67 9.80
CA HIS A 96 -20.96 7.81 9.87
C HIS A 96 -21.54 9.06 9.20
N THR A 97 -21.87 8.96 7.91
CA THR A 97 -22.67 9.99 7.24
C THR A 97 -24.02 9.39 6.84
N GLU A 98 -25.12 10.04 7.23
CA GLU A 98 -26.50 9.65 6.87
C GLU A 98 -26.74 9.60 5.34
N ASP A 99 -25.80 10.07 4.53
CA ASP A 99 -25.81 10.05 3.06
C ASP A 99 -24.71 9.17 2.45
N SER A 100 -24.14 8.22 3.19
CA SER A 100 -23.07 7.33 2.71
C SER A 100 -23.42 6.67 1.36
N LEU A 101 -24.69 6.30 1.14
CA LEU A 101 -25.18 5.73 -0.12
C LEU A 101 -24.97 6.63 -1.36
N LYS A 102 -24.83 7.96 -1.17
CA LYS A 102 -24.67 8.97 -2.23
C LYS A 102 -23.30 9.65 -2.21
N LEU A 103 -22.60 9.61 -1.09
CA LEU A 103 -21.34 10.31 -0.90
C LEU A 103 -20.18 9.58 -1.57
N GLY A 104 -19.30 10.37 -2.18
CA GLY A 104 -18.05 9.88 -2.75
C GLY A 104 -17.03 9.54 -1.66
N ILE A 105 -16.07 8.70 -2.00
CA ILE A 105 -14.99 8.33 -1.09
C ILE A 105 -13.98 9.49 -0.91
N THR A 106 -13.61 9.76 0.34
CA THR A 106 -12.60 10.78 0.69
C THR A 106 -11.29 10.12 1.11
N THR A 107 -10.20 10.90 1.15
CA THR A 107 -8.89 10.38 1.61
C THR A 107 -8.93 9.88 3.05
N ALA A 108 -9.72 10.53 3.92
CA ALA A 108 -9.90 10.10 5.30
C ALA A 108 -10.58 8.72 5.33
N HIS A 109 -11.69 8.58 4.59
CA HIS A 109 -12.42 7.32 4.48
C HIS A 109 -11.56 6.17 3.95
N CYS A 110 -10.67 6.46 2.98
CA CYS A 110 -9.75 5.44 2.47
C CYS A 110 -8.83 4.88 3.57
N ARG A 111 -8.34 5.74 4.46
CA ARG A 111 -7.45 5.34 5.55
C ARG A 111 -8.22 4.56 6.61
N GLU A 112 -9.41 5.01 6.95
CA GLU A 112 -10.35 4.30 7.83
C GLU A 112 -10.66 2.89 7.33
N LEU A 113 -11.01 2.75 6.05
CA LEU A 113 -11.29 1.45 5.44
C LEU A 113 -10.08 0.52 5.47
N TRP A 114 -8.90 1.03 5.16
CA TRP A 114 -7.67 0.25 5.26
C TRP A 114 -7.49 -0.28 6.67
N ASP A 115 -7.77 0.56 7.65
CA ASP A 115 -7.59 0.27 9.05
C ASP A 115 -8.57 -0.77 9.58
N ASP A 116 -9.85 -0.63 9.21
CA ASP A 116 -10.94 -1.49 9.68
C ASP A 116 -11.02 -2.81 8.92
N LEU A 117 -10.85 -2.79 7.59
CA LEU A 117 -10.95 -4.02 6.78
C LEU A 117 -9.76 -4.95 6.99
N LEU A 118 -8.60 -4.40 7.34
CA LEU A 118 -7.41 -5.20 7.67
C LEU A 118 -7.32 -5.52 9.15
N GLN A 119 -8.13 -4.91 10.02
CA GLN A 119 -8.14 -5.21 11.46
C GLN A 119 -8.37 -6.72 11.74
N PRO A 120 -9.31 -7.42 11.08
CA PRO A 120 -9.47 -8.87 11.22
C PRO A 120 -8.24 -9.68 10.82
N MET A 121 -7.35 -9.13 9.98
CA MET A 121 -6.17 -9.78 9.44
C MET A 121 -4.86 -9.35 10.14
N ARG A 122 -4.94 -8.51 11.18
CA ARG A 122 -3.79 -7.97 11.92
C ARG A 122 -2.73 -8.97 12.40
N PRO A 123 -3.02 -10.20 12.88
CA PRO A 123 -1.95 -11.12 13.28
C PRO A 123 -1.15 -11.66 12.09
N MET A 124 -1.68 -11.55 10.85
CA MET A 124 -1.02 -12.00 9.61
C MET A 124 -0.28 -10.87 8.89
N ILE A 125 -0.48 -9.62 9.31
CA ILE A 125 0.13 -8.43 8.74
C ILE A 125 1.09 -7.87 9.78
N THR A 126 2.38 -8.21 9.68
CA THR A 126 3.45 -7.59 10.47
C THR A 126 3.32 -6.06 10.45
N PRO A 127 3.67 -5.35 11.53
CA PRO A 127 3.14 -4.02 11.85
C PRO A 127 3.43 -2.83 10.89
N GLU A 128 4.03 -3.02 9.72
CA GLU A 128 4.59 -1.92 8.91
C GLU A 128 3.97 -1.61 7.52
N PRO A 129 2.70 -1.93 7.18
CA PRO A 129 2.06 -1.28 6.03
C PRO A 129 1.57 0.14 6.33
N ARG A 130 1.18 0.46 7.58
CA ARG A 130 0.53 1.76 7.87
C ARG A 130 1.48 2.96 7.77
N ALA A 131 2.72 2.82 8.25
CA ALA A 131 3.69 3.92 8.26
C ALA A 131 4.36 4.16 6.89
N SER A 132 4.28 3.18 5.99
CA SER A 132 4.93 3.19 4.68
C SER A 132 3.97 3.47 3.52
N LEU A 133 2.71 3.88 3.79
CA LEU A 133 1.70 4.14 2.77
C LEU A 133 1.18 5.59 2.80
N SER A 134 1.31 6.26 1.66
CA SER A 134 0.55 7.47 1.32
C SER A 134 -0.85 7.06 0.87
N VAL A 135 -1.87 7.71 1.39
CA VAL A 135 -3.28 7.41 1.07
C VAL A 135 -3.90 8.62 0.42
N LYS A 136 -4.57 8.43 -0.71
CA LYS A 136 -5.31 9.49 -1.41
C LYS A 136 -6.60 8.93 -2.00
N ALA A 137 -7.66 9.73 -1.96
CA ALA A 137 -8.83 9.52 -2.82
C ALA A 137 -8.60 10.21 -4.16
N ILE A 138 -8.59 9.45 -5.26
CA ILE A 138 -8.37 9.95 -6.62
C ILE A 138 -9.48 9.41 -7.51
N GLN A 139 -10.25 10.29 -8.14
CA GLN A 139 -11.34 9.93 -9.07
C GLN A 139 -12.33 8.90 -8.48
N GLY A 140 -12.69 9.05 -7.20
CA GLY A 140 -13.61 8.13 -6.53
C GLY A 140 -13.02 6.76 -6.17
N LYS A 141 -11.69 6.64 -6.15
CA LYS A 141 -10.94 5.43 -5.78
C LYS A 141 -10.04 5.72 -4.60
N CYS A 142 -9.77 4.72 -3.77
CA CYS A 142 -8.67 4.80 -2.80
C CYS A 142 -7.37 4.33 -3.44
N VAL A 143 -6.34 5.14 -3.31
CA VAL A 143 -5.00 4.83 -3.79
C VAL A 143 -4.06 4.81 -2.58
N PHE A 144 -3.50 3.64 -2.31
CA PHE A 144 -2.54 3.39 -1.24
C PHE A 144 -1.15 3.20 -1.86
N THR A 145 -0.36 4.28 -1.91
CA THR A 145 0.97 4.31 -2.55
C THR A 145 2.07 4.05 -1.53
N SER A 146 3.05 3.19 -1.87
CA SER A 146 4.23 2.99 -1.02
C SER A 146 5.11 4.24 -0.97
N LEU A 147 5.51 4.67 0.23
CA LEU A 147 6.46 5.76 0.44
C LEU A 147 7.89 5.32 0.11
N ASP A 148 8.22 4.06 0.38
CA ASP A 148 9.55 3.49 0.11
C ASP A 148 9.75 3.19 -1.38
N TYR A 149 8.66 2.95 -2.11
CA TYR A 149 8.65 2.63 -3.54
C TYR A 149 7.46 3.32 -4.21
N GLY A 150 7.58 4.64 -4.42
CA GLY A 150 6.53 5.53 -4.94
C GLY A 150 5.90 5.15 -6.28
N ASN A 151 6.43 4.11 -6.94
CA ASN A 151 5.93 3.58 -8.19
C ASN A 151 4.97 2.40 -8.00
N MET A 152 4.67 1.96 -6.78
CA MET A 152 3.69 0.89 -6.51
C MET A 152 2.53 1.41 -5.66
N ALA A 153 1.31 1.05 -6.05
CA ALA A 153 0.11 1.43 -5.30
C ALA A 153 -0.95 0.31 -5.32
N ILE A 154 -1.76 0.26 -4.27
CA ILE A 154 -2.98 -0.54 -4.24
C ILE A 154 -4.14 0.41 -4.55
N GLU A 155 -4.90 0.11 -5.59
CA GLU A 155 -6.12 0.83 -5.94
C GLU A 155 -7.34 0.04 -5.51
N TYR A 156 -8.22 0.67 -4.73
CA TYR A 156 -9.54 0.15 -4.42
C TYR A 156 -10.62 1.04 -5.06
N LYS A 157 -11.55 0.41 -5.78
CA LYS A 157 -12.66 1.07 -6.48
C LYS A 157 -13.99 0.67 -5.81
N PRO A 158 -14.57 1.52 -4.94
CA PRO A 158 -15.82 1.20 -4.26
C PRO A 158 -17.00 0.97 -5.20
N ALA A 159 -17.00 1.59 -6.39
CA ALA A 159 -18.07 1.38 -7.37
C ALA A 159 -18.19 -0.08 -7.85
N SER A 160 -17.11 -0.86 -7.79
CA SER A 160 -17.09 -2.24 -8.28
C SER A 160 -16.53 -3.27 -7.28
N GLY A 161 -16.06 -2.83 -6.10
CA GLY A 161 -15.35 -3.70 -5.16
C GLY A 161 -13.96 -4.12 -5.63
N SER A 162 -13.46 -3.60 -6.76
CA SER A 162 -12.19 -4.02 -7.35
C SER A 162 -11.01 -3.53 -6.54
N VAL A 163 -10.08 -4.44 -6.23
CA VAL A 163 -8.75 -4.14 -5.71
C VAL A 163 -7.71 -4.52 -6.75
N GLN A 164 -6.76 -3.65 -7.01
CA GLN A 164 -5.68 -3.88 -7.98
C GLN A 164 -4.35 -3.38 -7.42
N LEU A 165 -3.31 -4.19 -7.51
CA LEU A 165 -1.94 -3.73 -7.34
C LEU A 165 -1.47 -3.12 -8.66
N GLN A 166 -1.19 -1.82 -8.65
CA GLN A 166 -0.69 -1.05 -9.78
C GLN A 166 0.80 -0.77 -9.62
N VAL A 167 1.51 -0.83 -10.73
CA VAL A 167 2.89 -0.37 -10.87
C VAL A 167 2.88 0.76 -11.87
N TYR A 168 3.19 1.97 -11.43
CA TYR A 168 3.38 3.12 -12.31
C TYR A 168 4.81 3.10 -12.86
N ASP A 169 4.94 3.36 -14.15
CA ASP A 169 6.22 3.50 -14.85
C ASP A 169 6.83 4.90 -14.67
#